data_AF-A0A480AX89-F1
#
_entry.id   AF-A0A480AX89-F1
#
_cell.length_a   1.000
_cell.length_b   1.000
_cell.length_c   1.000
_cell.angle_alpha   90.00
_cell.angle_beta   90.00
_cell.angle_gamma   90.00
#
_symmetry.space_group_name_H-M   'P 1'
#
loop_
_entity.id
_entity.type
_entity.pdbx_description
1 polymer ?
#
loop_
_entity_poly.entity_id
_entity_poly.type
_entity_poly.pdbx_seq_one_letter_code
_entity_poly.pdbx_strand_id
1 'polypeptide(L)'
;MKLQPTTAAIGALFALVCVTAQAEPTGPAFPGNEAVRIVNGKRVVEAPPLTAAAKRFVDGGGKTAPPAPGSEVFMIESAEGLMECRGVFLSSTGCLPSSLGTSKRSRFWTVKVNGSWLHCESRAPSRKCEPASAGVPGGMGTVE
;
A
#
# COMPACT_ATOMS: atom_id res chain seq x y z
N MET A 1 -5.35 74.13 3.60
CA MET A 1 -5.81 73.45 2.37
C MET A 1 -4.79 72.34 2.10
N LYS A 2 -4.99 71.08 2.52
CA LYS A 2 -5.78 69.99 1.90
C LYS A 2 -5.36 69.71 0.44
N LEU A 3 -4.52 68.69 0.21
CA LEU A 3 -4.87 67.39 -0.41
C LEU A 3 -3.62 66.50 -0.62
N GLN A 4 -3.68 65.26 -0.12
CA GLN A 4 -2.82 64.13 -0.45
C GLN A 4 -3.29 63.46 -1.76
N PRO A 5 -2.43 62.68 -2.44
CA PRO A 5 -2.83 61.33 -2.90
C PRO A 5 -1.72 60.29 -2.62
N THR A 6 -1.96 59.36 -1.70
CA THR A 6 -2.34 57.95 -1.93
C THR A 6 -1.22 57.04 -2.42
N THR A 7 -0.59 56.43 -1.41
CA THR A 7 0.13 55.17 -1.38
C THR A 7 -0.61 54.06 -2.17
N ALA A 8 0.07 53.42 -3.12
CA ALA A 8 -0.34 52.13 -3.66
C ALA A 8 0.63 51.07 -3.16
N ALA A 9 0.29 50.44 -2.04
CA ALA A 9 1.03 49.29 -1.53
C ALA A 9 0.61 48.06 -2.34
N ILE A 10 1.54 47.55 -3.16
CA ILE A 10 1.39 46.27 -3.85
C ILE A 10 1.62 45.17 -2.81
N GLY A 11 0.55 44.72 -2.17
CA GLY A 11 0.56 43.56 -1.30
C GLY A 11 0.56 42.29 -2.14
N ALA A 12 1.73 41.71 -2.38
CA ALA A 12 1.83 40.36 -2.93
C ALA A 12 1.38 39.35 -1.86
N LEU A 13 0.13 38.91 -1.91
CA LEU A 13 -0.33 37.75 -1.17
C LEU A 13 0.31 36.49 -1.77
N PHE A 14 1.38 36.02 -1.16
CA PHE A 14 1.84 34.64 -1.34
C PHE A 14 0.80 33.72 -0.68
N ALA A 15 -0.06 33.11 -1.50
CA ALA A 15 -0.90 32.00 -1.08
C ALA A 15 0.01 30.84 -0.70
N LEU A 16 0.20 30.63 0.61
CA LEU A 16 0.91 29.50 1.17
C LEU A 16 0.07 28.24 0.90
N VAL A 17 0.34 27.56 -0.21
CA VAL A 17 -0.25 26.24 -0.48
C VAL A 17 0.38 25.29 0.53
N CYS A 18 -0.34 25.00 1.62
CA CYS A 18 0.00 23.92 2.54
C CYS A 18 -0.14 22.60 1.78
N VAL A 19 0.93 22.17 1.12
CA VAL A 19 1.09 20.78 0.71
C VAL A 19 1.11 19.97 1.99
N THR A 20 0.00 19.30 2.30
CA THR A 20 -0.02 18.30 3.37
C THR A 20 0.88 17.17 2.91
N ALA A 21 2.15 17.22 3.29
CA ALA A 21 3.07 16.11 3.14
C ALA A 21 2.48 14.93 3.91
N GLN A 22 1.85 14.01 3.17
CA GLN A 22 1.37 12.77 3.74
C GLN A 22 2.61 11.99 4.13
N ALA A 23 2.90 11.90 5.43
CA ALA A 23 4.03 11.12 5.91
C ALA A 23 3.87 9.68 5.42
N GLU A 24 4.82 9.22 4.60
CA GLU A 24 4.92 7.81 4.23
C GLU A 24 5.20 6.99 5.49
N PRO A 25 4.68 5.75 5.60
CA PRO A 25 5.02 4.89 6.72
C PRO A 25 6.53 4.62 6.73
N THR A 26 7.24 5.17 7.71
CA THR A 26 8.63 4.79 8.03
C THR A 26 8.61 3.40 8.66
N GLY A 27 8.70 2.35 7.84
CA GLY A 27 8.60 0.96 8.29
C GLY A 27 8.88 -0.05 7.18
N PRO A 28 8.58 -1.35 7.38
CA PRO A 28 8.79 -2.39 6.37
C PRO A 28 7.87 -2.29 5.14
N ALA A 29 7.03 -1.24 5.09
CA ALA A 29 6.11 -0.97 4.01
C ALA A 29 6.83 -0.90 2.66
N PHE A 30 6.10 -1.24 1.61
CA PHE A 30 6.62 -1.07 0.26
C PHE A 30 6.78 0.43 -0.06
N PRO A 31 7.95 0.87 -0.57
CA PRO A 31 8.20 2.27 -0.88
C PRO A 31 7.18 2.83 -1.88
N GLY A 32 6.52 3.95 -1.53
CA GLY A 32 5.50 4.56 -2.37
C GLY A 32 4.17 3.80 -2.47
N ASN A 33 3.87 2.89 -1.54
CA ASN A 33 2.59 2.20 -1.52
C ASN A 33 1.45 3.13 -1.07
N GLU A 34 0.66 3.60 -2.03
CA GLU A 34 -0.48 4.49 -1.83
C GLU A 34 -1.66 3.83 -1.11
N ALA A 35 -1.65 2.51 -0.99
CA ALA A 35 -2.66 1.77 -0.23
C ALA A 35 -2.63 2.15 1.25
N VAL A 36 -1.51 2.69 1.76
CA VAL A 36 -1.37 3.12 3.14
C VAL A 36 -1.29 4.64 3.20
N ARG A 37 -2.17 5.25 3.99
CA ARG A 37 -2.18 6.70 4.21
C ARG A 37 -2.27 6.98 5.69
N ILE A 38 -1.54 8.00 6.14
CA ILE A 38 -1.74 8.58 7.46
C ILE A 38 -2.73 9.75 7.32
N VAL A 39 -3.91 9.61 7.93
CA VAL A 39 -4.96 10.63 7.95
C VAL A 39 -5.24 10.99 9.40
N ASN A 40 -5.00 12.25 9.77
CA ASN A 40 -5.16 12.73 11.15
C ASN A 40 -4.42 11.87 12.20
N GLY A 41 -3.21 11.42 11.88
CA GLY A 41 -2.42 10.54 12.74
C GLY A 41 -2.88 9.08 12.78
N LYS A 42 -3.97 8.72 12.09
CA LYS A 42 -4.46 7.34 11.98
C LYS A 42 -4.01 6.71 10.67
N ARG A 43 -3.51 5.48 10.75
CA ARG A 43 -3.25 4.62 9.59
C ARG A 43 -4.59 4.21 8.95
N VAL A 44 -4.77 4.60 7.70
CA VAL A 44 -5.88 4.18 6.83
C VAL A 44 -5.28 3.32 5.74
N VAL A 45 -5.82 2.11 5.58
CA VAL A 45 -5.35 1.16 4.57
C VAL A 45 -6.47 0.81 3.61
N GLU A 46 -6.22 0.96 2.31
CA GLU A 46 -7.07 0.45 1.25
C GLU A 46 -6.75 -1.04 1.00
N ALA A 47 -7.79 -1.87 0.94
CA ALA A 47 -7.61 -3.28 0.61
C ALA A 47 -7.55 -3.49 -0.91
N PRO A 48 -6.77 -4.47 -1.40
CA PRO A 48 -6.77 -4.81 -2.81
C PRO A 48 -8.16 -5.24 -3.29
N PRO A 49 -8.54 -4.93 -4.53
CA PRO A 49 -9.84 -5.29 -5.07
C PRO A 49 -9.98 -6.81 -5.13
N LEU A 50 -11.10 -7.32 -4.64
CA LEU A 50 -11.43 -8.73 -4.74
C LEU A 50 -12.01 -9.02 -6.13
N THR A 51 -11.59 -10.14 -6.73
CA THR A 51 -12.35 -10.69 -7.87
C THR A 51 -13.77 -11.04 -7.42
N ALA A 52 -14.71 -11.11 -8.36
CA ALA A 52 -16.09 -11.45 -8.02
C ALA A 52 -16.21 -12.84 -7.34
N ALA A 53 -15.28 -13.77 -7.62
CA ALA A 53 -15.20 -15.06 -6.95
C ALA A 53 -14.62 -14.93 -5.53
N ALA A 54 -13.51 -14.20 -5.36
CA ALA A 54 -12.91 -13.96 -4.05
C ALA A 54 -13.86 -13.19 -3.12
N LYS A 55 -14.61 -12.22 -3.65
CA LYS A 55 -15.63 -11.48 -2.89
C LYS A 55 -16.71 -12.42 -2.36
N ARG A 56 -17.27 -13.28 -3.21
CA ARG A 56 -18.28 -14.28 -2.79
C ARG A 56 -17.74 -15.23 -1.74
N PHE A 57 -16.48 -15.65 -1.87
CA PHE A 57 -15.82 -16.50 -0.89
C PHE A 57 -15.68 -15.81 0.47
N VAL A 58 -15.17 -14.57 0.50
CA VAL A 58 -14.99 -13.79 1.73
C VAL A 58 -16.33 -13.44 2.38
N ASP A 59 -17.29 -12.91 1.60
CA ASP A 59 -18.63 -12.57 2.08
C ASP A 59 -19.37 -13.81 2.63
N GLY A 60 -19.14 -14.98 2.02
CA GLY A 60 -19.70 -16.26 2.46
C GLY A 60 -19.03 -16.87 3.69
N GLY A 61 -18.08 -16.17 4.32
CA GLY A 61 -17.34 -16.67 5.49
C GLY A 61 -16.31 -17.75 5.17
N GLY A 62 -15.88 -17.83 3.91
CA GLY A 62 -14.86 -18.76 3.45
C GLY A 62 -13.56 -18.59 4.21
N LYS A 63 -12.99 -19.71 4.65
CA LYS A 63 -11.71 -19.74 5.38
C LYS A 63 -10.61 -20.23 4.46
N THR A 64 -9.57 -19.42 4.32
CA THR A 64 -8.31 -19.83 3.71
C THR A 64 -7.35 -20.25 4.81
N ALA A 65 -6.67 -21.38 4.63
CA ALA A 65 -5.56 -21.74 5.51
C ALA A 65 -4.44 -20.69 5.37
N PRO A 66 -3.72 -20.37 6.46
CA PRO A 66 -2.57 -19.48 6.41
C PRO A 66 -1.46 -20.08 5.52
N PRO A 67 -0.47 -19.27 5.12
CA PRO A 67 0.70 -19.76 4.40
C PRO A 67 1.42 -20.86 5.19
N ALA A 68 1.86 -21.91 4.50
CA ALA A 68 2.71 -22.92 5.12
C ALA A 68 4.09 -22.32 5.45
N PRO A 69 4.84 -22.89 6.42
CA PRO A 69 6.22 -22.50 6.66
C PRO A 69 7.05 -22.62 5.37
N GLY A 70 7.85 -21.59 5.05
CA GLY A 70 8.72 -21.56 3.88
C GLY A 70 8.02 -21.40 2.52
N SER A 71 6.69 -21.40 2.46
CA SER A 71 5.97 -21.13 1.20
C SER A 71 6.14 -19.68 0.77
N GLU A 72 5.96 -19.43 -0.51
CA GLU A 72 5.76 -18.08 -1.01
C GLU A 72 4.52 -17.41 -0.39
N VAL A 73 4.59 -16.09 -0.24
CA VAL A 73 3.53 -15.26 0.35
C VAL A 73 3.35 -13.97 -0.42
N PHE A 74 2.14 -13.43 -0.30
CA PHE A 74 1.79 -12.08 -0.74
C PHE A 74 1.83 -11.14 0.45
N MET A 75 2.68 -10.13 0.33
CA MET A 75 2.82 -9.03 1.26
C MET A 75 1.71 -8.02 0.99
N ILE A 76 0.77 -7.89 1.92
CA ILE A 76 -0.38 -7.02 1.80
C ILE A 76 -0.50 -6.15 3.04
N GLU A 77 -0.65 -4.85 2.85
CA GLU A 77 -0.87 -3.93 3.96
C GLU A 77 -2.29 -4.06 4.49
N SER A 78 -2.44 -4.02 5.81
CA SER A 78 -3.72 -4.03 6.51
C SER A 78 -3.77 -2.96 7.61
N ALA A 79 -4.93 -2.82 8.24
CA ALA A 79 -5.10 -1.96 9.41
C ALA A 79 -4.21 -2.40 10.60
N GLU A 80 -3.89 -3.70 10.69
CA GLU A 80 -3.06 -4.31 11.73
C GLU A 80 -1.56 -4.19 11.42
N GLY A 81 -1.21 -3.82 10.19
CA GLY A 81 0.16 -3.74 9.68
C GLY A 81 0.38 -4.62 8.45
N LEU A 82 1.64 -4.91 8.17
CA LEU A 82 2.05 -5.70 7.03
C LEU A 82 1.74 -7.19 7.26
N MET A 83 1.05 -7.81 6.32
CA MET A 83 0.60 -9.20 6.41
C MET A 83 1.25 -10.09 5.34
N GLU A 84 1.51 -11.34 5.71
CA GLU A 84 1.91 -12.44 4.82
C GLU A 84 0.68 -13.30 4.52
N CYS A 85 0.13 -13.16 3.32
CA CYS A 85 -1.08 -13.84 2.88
C CYS A 85 -0.76 -14.99 1.92
N ARG A 86 -1.60 -16.04 1.93
CA ARG A 86 -1.47 -17.16 0.99
C ARG A 86 -1.84 -16.79 -0.44
N GLY A 87 -2.66 -15.77 -0.62
CA GLY A 87 -3.14 -15.30 -1.91
C GLY A 87 -3.11 -13.78 -2.01
N VAL A 88 -3.57 -13.27 -3.14
CA VAL A 88 -3.48 -11.85 -3.54
C VAL A 88 -4.44 -10.90 -2.82
N PHE A 89 -5.15 -11.37 -1.79
CA PHE A 89 -6.14 -10.60 -1.05
C PHE A 89 -6.08 -10.85 0.44
N LEU A 90 -6.57 -9.89 1.22
CA LEU A 90 -6.70 -10.01 2.67
C LEU A 90 -7.82 -10.97 3.03
N SER A 91 -7.49 -11.96 3.86
CA SER A 91 -8.44 -12.88 4.49
C SER A 91 -8.08 -13.01 5.95
N SER A 92 -9.07 -12.90 6.83
CA SER A 92 -8.87 -12.94 8.30
C SER A 92 -8.26 -14.25 8.81
N THR A 93 -8.39 -15.34 8.05
CA THR A 93 -7.77 -16.63 8.40
C THR A 93 -6.57 -17.00 7.53
N GLY A 94 -6.43 -16.34 6.37
CA GLY A 94 -5.44 -16.67 5.34
C GLY A 94 -4.17 -15.84 5.37
N CYS A 95 -4.05 -14.92 6.33
CA CYS A 95 -2.94 -14.00 6.47
C CYS A 95 -2.36 -14.07 7.88
N LEU A 96 -1.04 -13.95 7.96
CA LEU A 96 -0.28 -13.89 9.21
C LEU A 96 0.41 -12.53 9.34
N PRO A 97 0.71 -12.04 10.55
CA PRO A 97 1.61 -10.91 10.72
C PRO A 97 2.94 -11.16 10.01
N SER A 98 3.48 -10.14 9.36
CA SER A 98 4.70 -10.29 8.58
C SER A 98 5.91 -10.76 9.40
N SER A 99 6.66 -11.70 8.85
CA SER A 99 7.94 -12.17 9.34
C SER A 99 9.13 -11.57 8.59
N LEU A 100 8.91 -10.43 7.91
CA LEU A 100 9.94 -9.76 7.14
C LEU A 100 11.09 -9.32 8.05
N GLY A 101 12.32 -9.63 7.64
CA GLY A 101 13.53 -9.40 8.44
C GLY A 101 13.77 -10.42 9.55
N THR A 102 12.81 -11.31 9.85
CA THR A 102 12.97 -12.40 10.84
C THR A 102 13.00 -13.78 10.19
N SER A 103 12.46 -13.92 8.98
CA SER A 103 12.54 -15.15 8.20
C SER A 103 12.81 -14.88 6.72
N LYS A 104 13.64 -15.74 6.11
CA LYS A 104 13.87 -15.76 4.67
C LYS A 104 12.70 -16.48 3.99
N ARG A 105 11.97 -15.76 3.14
CA ARG A 105 10.80 -16.28 2.43
C ARG A 105 10.61 -15.55 1.11
N SER A 106 10.18 -16.28 0.07
CA SER A 106 9.76 -15.67 -1.20
C SER A 106 8.55 -14.77 -0.97
N ARG A 107 8.65 -13.50 -1.38
CA ARG A 107 7.64 -12.48 -1.14
C ARG A 107 7.26 -11.76 -2.43
N PHE A 108 5.97 -11.82 -2.76
CA PHE A 108 5.35 -10.93 -3.73
C PHE A 108 4.69 -9.75 -3.01
N TRP A 109 4.70 -8.57 -3.60
CA TRP A 109 4.15 -7.37 -3.00
C TRP A 109 2.87 -6.95 -3.71
N THR A 110 1.76 -6.92 -2.97
CA THR A 110 0.47 -6.41 -3.47
C THR A 110 0.32 -4.97 -3.03
N VAL A 111 0.44 -4.04 -3.97
CA VAL A 111 0.59 -2.61 -3.68
C VAL A 111 -0.25 -1.76 -4.60
N LYS A 112 -0.51 -0.53 -4.18
CA LYS A 112 -1.13 0.49 -5.02
C LYS A 112 -0.10 1.56 -5.35
N VAL A 113 0.14 1.80 -6.63
CA VAL A 113 1.09 2.80 -7.13
C VAL A 113 0.44 3.51 -8.31
N ASN A 114 0.50 4.84 -8.33
CA ASN A 114 -0.14 5.69 -9.34
C ASN A 114 -1.63 5.34 -9.54
N GLY A 115 -2.35 5.10 -8.43
CA GLY A 115 -3.76 4.72 -8.43
C GLY A 115 -4.06 3.29 -8.88
N SER A 116 -3.07 2.51 -9.31
CA SER A 116 -3.24 1.16 -9.86
C SER A 116 -2.75 0.08 -8.90
N TRP A 117 -3.51 -1.02 -8.83
CA TRP A 117 -3.13 -2.20 -8.05
C TRP A 117 -2.17 -3.08 -8.84
N LEU A 118 -1.03 -3.40 -8.23
CA LEU A 118 0.08 -4.14 -8.84
C LEU A 118 0.53 -5.28 -7.93
N HIS A 119 1.02 -6.35 -8.55
CA HIS A 119 1.82 -7.38 -7.90
C HIS A 119 3.28 -7.24 -8.34
N CYS A 120 4.17 -7.01 -7.39
CA CYS A 120 5.60 -6.84 -7.64
C CYS A 120 6.42 -7.98 -7.06
N GLU A 121 7.49 -8.40 -7.74
CA GLU A 121 8.36 -9.50 -7.27
C GLU A 121 9.29 -9.11 -6.11
N SER A 122 9.45 -7.82 -5.81
CA SER A 122 10.28 -7.33 -4.69
C SER A 122 9.97 -5.87 -4.34
N ARG A 123 10.53 -5.39 -3.22
CA ARG A 123 10.62 -3.95 -2.90
C ARG A 123 11.79 -3.21 -3.56
N ALA A 124 12.65 -3.91 -4.30
CA ALA A 124 13.86 -3.31 -4.83
C ALA A 124 13.55 -2.17 -5.83
N PRO A 125 14.49 -1.23 -6.06
CA PRO A 125 14.32 -0.19 -7.08
C PRO A 125 14.04 -0.75 -8.48
N SER A 126 14.63 -1.90 -8.84
CA SER A 126 14.49 -2.56 -10.15
C SER A 126 13.36 -3.60 -10.23
N ARG A 127 12.41 -3.57 -9.29
CA ARG A 127 11.29 -4.51 -9.20
C ARG A 127 10.49 -4.61 -10.50
N LYS A 128 10.09 -5.83 -10.87
CA LYS A 128 9.05 -6.06 -11.88
C LYS A 128 7.69 -6.06 -11.20
N CYS A 129 6.74 -5.33 -11.80
CA CYS A 129 5.37 -5.24 -11.33
C CYS A 129 4.40 -5.50 -12.48
N GLU A 130 3.37 -6.29 -12.22
CA GLU A 130 2.29 -6.56 -13.17
C GLU A 130 0.93 -6.11 -12.60
N PRO A 131 -0.05 -5.75 -13.44
CA PRO A 131 -1.39 -5.43 -12.98
C PRO A 131 -1.98 -6.56 -12.14
N ALA A 132 -2.58 -6.25 -10.99
CA ALA A 132 -3.16 -7.28 -10.13
C ALA A 132 -4.24 -8.15 -10.83
N SER A 133 -4.95 -7.57 -11.80
CA SER A 133 -5.91 -8.27 -12.64
C SER A 133 -5.29 -9.29 -13.61
N ALA A 134 -4.01 -9.12 -13.97
CA ALA A 134 -3.27 -10.07 -14.78
C ALA A 134 -2.81 -11.29 -13.95
N GLY A 135 -2.90 -11.19 -12.61
CA GLY A 135 -2.40 -12.18 -11.68
C GLY A 135 -0.99 -11.87 -11.21
N VAL A 136 -0.35 -12.86 -10.62
CA VAL A 136 1.00 -12.78 -10.08
C VAL A 136 2.00 -12.78 -11.24
N PRO A 137 3.09 -11.98 -11.18
CA PRO A 137 4.14 -12.06 -12.19
C PRO A 137 4.61 -13.48 -12.40
N GLY A 138 4.90 -13.87 -13.65
CA GLY A 138 5.23 -15.26 -14.01
C GLY A 138 6.52 -15.84 -13.41
N GLY A 139 7.18 -15.11 -12.50
CA GLY A 139 8.36 -15.53 -11.75
C GLY A 139 8.04 -16.06 -10.35
N MET A 140 9.08 -16.15 -9.50
CA MET A 140 8.93 -16.32 -8.06
C MET A 140 9.14 -14.97 -7.37
N GLY A 141 8.52 -14.76 -6.22
CA GLY A 141 8.81 -13.63 -5.37
C GLY A 141 10.29 -13.64 -4.96
N THR A 142 10.81 -12.47 -4.63
CA THR A 142 12.20 -12.36 -4.16
C THR A 142 12.26 -12.82 -2.72
N VAL A 143 13.32 -13.54 -2.37
CA VAL A 143 13.57 -13.95 -0.99
C VAL A 143 14.09 -12.74 -0.22
N GLU A 144 13.26 -12.21 0.66
CA GLU A 144 13.57 -11.10 1.57
C GLU A 144 13.56 -11.53 3.05
#